data_AF-H3G630-F1
#
_entry.id   AF-H3G630-F1
#
_cell.length_a   1.000
_cell.length_b   1.000
_cell.length_c   1.000
_cell.angle_alpha   90.00
_cell.angle_beta   90.00
_cell.angle_gamma   90.00
#
_symmetry.space_group_name_H-M   'P 1'
#
loop_
_entity.id
_entity.type
_entity.pdbx_description
1 polymer ?
#
loop_
_entity_poly.entity_id
_entity_poly.type
_entity_poly.pdbx_seq_one_letter_code
_entity_poly.pdbx_strand_id
1 'polypeptide(L)'
;LEPEVTQGPYYVNGELVRSDVREDQEGVDLYAEVQIIDVNTCEPFTGEGLYVDFWHCNATGVYSGIVASGNGDSSDATNVDKTFLRGLTPTDEDGVASYTSIFPGHYTSRATHIHLIGTYNGTPLGGNNTYSGGYASHVGQLFFDQDLISEVEATAPYSTNTQELTTNADDSILSEEAAEDFDPFFEYVLLGDTVSDGVLAWISVGVD
;
A
#
# COMPACT_ATOMS: atom_id res chain seq x y z
N LEU A 1 17.69 -6.62 -2.57
CA LEU A 1 17.35 -6.17 -1.22
C LEU A 1 16.62 -4.87 -1.43
N GLU A 2 15.38 -4.78 -0.98
CA GLU A 2 14.64 -3.51 -1.07
C GLU A 2 15.32 -2.45 -0.16
N PRO A 3 15.51 -1.20 -0.63
CA PRO A 3 16.00 -0.12 0.23
C PRO A 3 15.00 0.23 1.34
N GLU A 4 15.47 0.53 2.55
CA GLU A 4 14.59 1.12 3.57
C GLU A 4 14.36 2.61 3.24
N VAL A 5 13.14 2.97 2.87
CA VAL A 5 12.74 4.37 2.68
C VAL A 5 11.96 4.93 3.88
N THR A 6 11.74 6.25 3.88
CA THR A 6 10.97 6.88 4.95
C THR A 6 9.55 6.33 5.00
N GLN A 7 9.15 5.86 6.19
CA GLN A 7 7.78 5.49 6.57
C GLN A 7 6.72 6.55 6.21
N GLY A 8 7.13 7.80 6.05
CA GLY A 8 6.22 8.92 5.83
C GLY A 8 5.43 9.27 7.10
N PRO A 9 4.76 10.43 7.11
CA PRO A 9 4.07 10.92 8.30
C PRO A 9 2.74 10.21 8.59
N TYR A 10 2.36 9.22 7.77
CA TYR A 10 1.00 8.71 7.70
C TYR A 10 0.76 7.28 8.22
N TYR A 11 1.77 6.71 8.89
CA TYR A 11 1.60 5.46 9.60
C TYR A 11 0.76 5.62 10.87
N VAL A 12 -0.17 4.69 11.10
CA VAL A 12 -1.00 4.62 12.32
C VAL A 12 -0.72 3.28 13.00
N ASN A 13 -0.51 3.30 14.32
CA ASN A 13 -0.25 2.08 15.07
C ASN A 13 -1.57 1.41 15.50
N GLY A 14 -1.61 0.07 15.48
CA GLY A 14 -2.79 -0.71 15.84
C GLY A 14 -3.69 -1.05 14.66
N GLU A 15 -3.08 -1.30 13.49
CA GLU A 15 -3.79 -1.68 12.27
C GLU A 15 -4.63 -2.95 12.47
N LEU A 16 -5.71 -3.02 11.69
CA LEU A 16 -6.67 -4.11 11.73
C LEU A 16 -6.17 -5.27 10.87
N VAL A 17 -6.17 -6.47 11.45
CA VAL A 17 -5.94 -7.72 10.72
C VAL A 17 -7.15 -7.97 9.82
N ARG A 18 -6.99 -7.69 8.53
CA ARG A 18 -8.02 -7.86 7.49
C ARG A 18 -7.39 -7.88 6.10
N SER A 19 -8.03 -8.60 5.20
CA SER A 19 -7.60 -8.68 3.80
C SER A 19 -8.40 -7.76 2.88
N ASP A 20 -9.65 -7.38 3.19
CA ASP A 20 -10.39 -6.34 2.44
C ASP A 20 -10.38 -5.02 3.21
N VAL A 21 -9.76 -3.99 2.63
CA VAL A 21 -9.56 -2.68 3.27
C VAL A 21 -10.37 -1.56 2.63
N ARG A 22 -11.20 -1.86 1.62
CA ARG A 22 -11.94 -0.83 0.85
C ARG A 22 -12.88 -0.01 1.72
N GLU A 23 -13.50 -0.66 2.72
CA GLU A 23 -14.57 -0.09 3.52
C GLU A 23 -15.67 0.56 2.65
N ASP A 24 -15.83 1.88 2.73
CA ASP A 24 -16.79 2.69 1.99
C ASP A 24 -16.15 3.48 0.83
N GLN A 25 -14.87 3.24 0.52
CA GLN A 25 -14.16 3.98 -0.51
C GLN A 25 -14.53 3.49 -1.91
N GLU A 26 -14.82 4.46 -2.79
CA GLU A 26 -15.08 4.22 -4.21
C GLU A 26 -13.78 4.32 -5.02
N GLY A 27 -13.60 3.42 -5.99
CA GLY A 27 -12.42 3.38 -6.84
C GLY A 27 -12.40 2.14 -7.74
N VAL A 28 -11.31 1.99 -8.49
CA VAL A 28 -11.00 0.78 -9.26
C VAL A 28 -10.60 -0.32 -8.28
N ASP A 29 -11.27 -1.48 -8.33
CA ASP A 29 -10.91 -2.61 -7.47
C ASP A 29 -9.47 -3.07 -7.74
N LEU A 30 -8.69 -3.20 -6.67
CA LEU A 30 -7.30 -3.69 -6.70
C LEU A 30 -7.21 -4.96 -5.85
N TYR A 31 -6.75 -6.04 -6.46
CA TYR A 31 -6.38 -7.27 -5.79
C TYR A 31 -4.85 -7.33 -5.81
N ALA A 32 -4.23 -7.32 -4.64
CA ALA A 32 -2.78 -7.21 -4.52
C ALA A 32 -2.20 -8.42 -3.80
N GLU A 33 -1.09 -8.92 -4.32
CA GLU A 33 -0.31 -10.01 -3.74
C GLU A 33 1.15 -9.57 -3.57
N VAL A 34 1.62 -9.54 -2.34
CA VAL A 34 3.03 -9.22 -2.05
C VAL A 34 3.70 -10.47 -1.49
N GLN A 35 4.63 -11.03 -2.25
CA GLN A 35 5.43 -12.16 -1.79
C GLN A 35 6.68 -11.65 -1.08
N ILE A 36 6.94 -12.16 0.12
CA ILE A 36 8.15 -11.84 0.88
C ILE A 36 9.15 -12.98 0.76
N ILE A 37 10.35 -12.66 0.27
CA ILE A 37 11.47 -13.57 0.08
C ILE A 37 12.60 -13.18 1.03
N ASP A 38 13.14 -14.16 1.77
CA ASP A 38 14.36 -13.96 2.55
C ASP A 38 15.57 -14.00 1.61
N VAL A 39 16.31 -12.89 1.50
CA VAL A 39 17.46 -12.78 0.57
C VAL A 39 18.68 -13.60 0.99
N ASN A 40 18.76 -14.03 2.25
CA ASN A 40 19.84 -14.88 2.74
C ASN A 40 19.63 -16.35 2.35
N THR A 41 18.38 -16.79 2.29
CA THR A 41 18.01 -18.18 1.97
C THR A 41 17.48 -18.35 0.56
N CYS A 42 17.01 -17.28 -0.08
CA CYS A 42 16.26 -17.26 -1.33
C CYS A 42 14.97 -18.10 -1.30
N GLU A 43 14.46 -18.38 -0.10
CA GLU A 43 13.20 -19.10 0.10
C GLU A 43 12.12 -18.09 0.51
N PRO A 44 10.83 -18.42 0.27
CA PRO A 44 9.75 -17.63 0.83
C PRO A 44 9.90 -17.51 2.34
N PHE A 45 9.52 -16.34 2.88
CA PHE A 45 9.44 -16.20 4.33
C PHE A 45 8.27 -17.04 4.85
N THR A 46 8.55 -18.26 5.28
CA THR A 46 7.55 -19.18 5.85
C THR A 46 7.52 -19.13 7.37
N GLY A 47 8.21 -18.17 7.99
CA GLY A 47 8.23 -18.00 9.44
C GLY A 47 6.81 -17.67 9.93
N GLU A 48 6.27 -18.49 10.84
CA GLU A 48 4.97 -18.19 11.45
C GLU A 48 4.99 -16.77 12.05
N GLY A 49 4.04 -15.93 11.62
CA GLY A 49 3.83 -14.61 12.22
C GLY A 49 4.47 -13.42 11.49
N LEU A 50 4.82 -13.55 10.22
CA LEU A 50 5.01 -12.37 9.37
C LEU A 50 3.65 -11.81 8.94
N TYR A 51 3.48 -10.52 9.19
CA TYR A 51 2.35 -9.74 8.73
C TYR A 51 2.87 -8.60 7.86
N VAL A 52 2.14 -8.30 6.79
CA VAL A 52 2.40 -7.17 5.92
C VAL A 52 1.36 -6.10 6.22
N ASP A 53 1.84 -4.98 6.74
CA ASP A 53 1.07 -3.76 6.93
C ASP A 53 1.10 -2.98 5.63
N PHE A 54 -0.06 -2.48 5.20
CA PHE A 54 -0.17 -1.68 4.00
C PHE A 54 -1.16 -0.54 4.20
N TRP A 55 -0.81 0.62 3.66
CA TRP A 55 -1.71 1.77 3.64
C TRP A 55 -1.48 2.66 2.43
N HIS A 56 -2.55 3.31 1.97
CA HIS A 56 -2.48 4.30 0.91
C HIS A 56 -3.61 5.32 1.00
N CYS A 57 -3.54 6.37 0.19
CA CYS A 57 -4.62 7.35 0.08
C CYS A 57 -5.79 6.82 -0.76
N ASN A 58 -6.98 7.38 -0.55
CA ASN A 58 -8.12 7.13 -1.42
C ASN A 58 -7.96 7.79 -2.80
N ALA A 59 -8.95 7.62 -3.68
CA ALA A 59 -8.92 8.11 -5.06
C ALA A 59 -8.68 9.62 -5.20
N THR A 60 -8.94 10.43 -4.16
CA THR A 60 -8.72 11.88 -4.16
C THR A 60 -7.53 12.33 -3.32
N GLY A 61 -6.68 11.40 -2.88
CA GLY A 61 -5.42 11.70 -2.20
C GLY A 61 -5.57 11.97 -0.70
N VAL A 62 -6.57 11.37 -0.05
CA VAL A 62 -6.78 11.48 1.41
C VAL A 62 -6.46 10.16 2.11
N TYR A 63 -5.58 10.20 3.11
CA TYR A 63 -5.32 9.09 4.03
C TYR A 63 -6.31 9.10 5.20
N SER A 64 -6.84 7.94 5.56
CA SER A 64 -7.63 7.75 6.78
C SER A 64 -6.78 7.90 8.05
N GLY A 65 -7.43 8.12 9.20
CA GLY A 65 -6.78 8.13 10.52
C GLY A 65 -6.00 9.40 10.85
N ILE A 66 -5.93 10.37 9.92
CA ILE A 66 -4.98 11.48 10.02
C ILE A 66 -5.63 12.81 9.66
N VAL A 67 -5.54 13.77 10.58
CA VAL A 67 -5.96 15.15 10.36
C VAL A 67 -4.72 16.02 10.33
N ALA A 68 -4.27 16.38 9.13
CA ALA A 68 -3.04 17.15 8.91
C ALA A 68 -3.19 18.11 7.73
N SER A 69 -2.42 19.20 7.74
CA SER A 69 -2.31 20.09 6.58
C SER A 69 -1.73 19.33 5.39
N GLY A 70 -2.44 19.36 4.25
CA GLY A 70 -2.05 18.61 3.05
C GLY A 70 -2.67 17.20 2.94
N ASN A 71 -3.45 16.75 3.92
CA ASN A 71 -4.21 15.50 3.85
C ASN A 71 -5.72 15.79 3.80
N GLY A 72 -6.25 16.07 2.60
CA GLY A 72 -7.67 16.39 2.41
C GLY A 72 -8.14 17.63 3.18
N ASP A 73 -9.35 17.56 3.73
CA ASP A 73 -9.92 18.62 4.57
C ASP A 73 -9.40 18.52 6.01
N SER A 74 -8.39 19.33 6.34
CA SER A 74 -7.82 19.40 7.70
C SER A 74 -8.80 19.86 8.79
N SER A 75 -10.00 20.33 8.44
CA SER A 75 -11.07 20.67 9.39
C SER A 75 -11.99 19.49 9.71
N ASP A 76 -11.92 18.41 8.93
CA ASP A 76 -12.65 17.18 9.21
C ASP A 76 -11.98 16.40 10.33
N ALA A 77 -12.36 16.74 11.57
CA ALA A 77 -11.90 16.04 12.75
C ALA A 77 -12.34 14.56 12.81
N THR A 78 -13.33 14.14 12.01
CA THR A 78 -13.82 12.75 12.02
C THR A 78 -12.88 11.80 11.31
N ASN A 79 -11.96 12.31 10.47
CA ASN A 79 -11.01 11.47 9.74
C ASN A 79 -10.05 10.71 10.68
N VAL A 80 -9.82 11.19 11.90
CA VAL A 80 -8.96 10.52 12.89
C VAL A 80 -9.47 9.14 13.30
N ASP A 81 -10.79 8.92 13.22
CA ASP A 81 -11.43 7.66 13.59
C ASP A 81 -11.66 6.73 12.38
N LYS A 82 -11.21 7.14 11.18
CA LYS A 82 -11.35 6.36 9.94
C LYS A 82 -10.19 5.39 9.78
N THR A 83 -10.49 4.24 9.19
CA THR A 83 -9.50 3.18 8.99
C THR A 83 -9.37 2.74 7.53
N PHE A 84 -10.16 3.29 6.59
CA PHE A 84 -10.18 2.83 5.20
C PHE A 84 -8.78 2.75 4.57
N LEU A 85 -8.58 1.79 3.68
CA LEU A 85 -7.35 1.62 2.89
C LEU A 85 -6.08 1.44 3.73
N ARG A 86 -6.26 0.85 4.90
CA ARG A 86 -5.21 0.41 5.83
C ARG A 86 -5.49 -1.02 6.27
N GLY A 87 -4.48 -1.85 6.34
CA GLY A 87 -4.67 -3.21 6.80
C GLY A 87 -3.37 -3.92 7.09
N LEU A 88 -3.53 -5.02 7.82
CA LEU A 88 -2.45 -5.92 8.17
C LEU A 88 -2.87 -7.33 7.77
N THR A 89 -2.13 -7.96 6.87
CA THR A 89 -2.48 -9.31 6.39
C THR A 89 -1.33 -10.29 6.69
N PRO A 90 -1.61 -11.48 7.23
CA PRO A 90 -0.57 -12.49 7.42
C PRO A 90 -0.10 -13.01 6.05
N THR A 91 1.17 -13.40 5.96
CA THR A 91 1.65 -14.18 4.82
C THR A 91 1.18 -15.64 4.91
N ASP A 92 0.96 -16.28 3.77
CA ASP A 92 0.66 -17.71 3.69
C ASP A 92 1.91 -18.60 3.70
N GLU A 93 1.77 -19.89 3.35
CA GLU A 93 2.87 -20.85 3.31
C GLU A 93 3.91 -20.58 2.21
N ASP A 94 3.55 -19.77 1.21
CA ASP A 94 4.41 -19.34 0.10
C ASP A 94 4.95 -17.91 0.33
N GLY A 95 4.80 -17.38 1.54
CA GLY A 95 5.25 -16.04 1.91
C GLY A 95 4.41 -14.92 1.30
N VAL A 96 3.20 -15.22 0.82
CA VAL A 96 2.35 -14.25 0.10
C VAL A 96 1.34 -13.60 1.05
N ALA A 97 1.39 -12.26 1.09
CA ALA A 97 0.40 -11.42 1.71
C ALA A 97 -0.61 -10.94 0.65
N SER A 98 -1.84 -11.45 0.71
CA SER A 98 -2.92 -11.05 -0.21
C SER A 98 -3.91 -10.09 0.44
N TYR A 99 -4.31 -9.05 -0.29
CA TYR A 99 -5.34 -8.11 0.12
C TYR A 99 -6.15 -7.55 -1.05
N THR A 100 -7.31 -7.00 -0.75
CA THR A 100 -8.24 -6.32 -1.65
C THR A 100 -8.39 -4.88 -1.19
N SER A 101 -8.19 -3.96 -2.12
CA SER A 101 -8.28 -2.52 -1.91
C SER A 101 -8.91 -1.84 -3.14
N ILE A 102 -8.82 -0.52 -3.22
CA ILE A 102 -8.94 0.22 -4.47
C ILE A 102 -7.56 0.65 -4.95
N PHE A 103 -7.41 0.91 -6.25
CA PHE A 103 -6.21 1.54 -6.79
C PHE A 103 -5.99 2.90 -6.10
N PRO A 104 -4.78 3.22 -5.61
CA PRO A 104 -4.54 4.47 -4.89
C PRO A 104 -4.71 5.70 -5.79
N GLY A 105 -5.24 6.78 -5.22
CA GLY A 105 -5.21 8.08 -5.90
C GLY A 105 -3.84 8.75 -5.82
N HIS A 106 -3.77 10.00 -6.25
CA HIS A 106 -2.59 10.84 -6.11
C HIS A 106 -2.78 11.96 -5.08
N TYR A 107 -1.67 12.41 -4.51
CA TYR A 107 -1.59 13.64 -3.73
C TYR A 107 -0.31 14.39 -4.08
N THR A 108 -0.29 15.69 -3.77
CA THR A 108 0.76 16.60 -4.24
C THR A 108 2.17 16.11 -3.85
N SER A 109 3.10 16.27 -4.80
CA SER A 109 4.53 15.94 -4.68
C SER A 109 4.89 14.45 -4.65
N ARG A 110 3.91 13.54 -4.83
CA ARG A 110 4.15 12.10 -4.78
C ARG A 110 3.51 11.38 -5.97
N ALA A 111 4.25 10.45 -6.56
CA ALA A 111 3.72 9.46 -7.49
C ALA A 111 2.73 8.54 -6.77
N THR A 112 1.85 7.89 -7.51
CA THR A 112 0.86 6.95 -6.96
C THR A 112 1.54 5.70 -6.39
N HIS A 113 1.30 5.40 -5.11
CA HIS A 113 1.99 4.33 -4.37
C HIS A 113 1.14 3.69 -3.27
N ILE A 114 1.60 2.53 -2.81
CA ILE A 114 1.15 1.86 -1.59
C ILE A 114 2.36 1.76 -0.65
N HIS A 115 2.17 2.15 0.61
CA HIS A 115 3.19 1.91 1.62
C HIS A 115 3.12 0.47 2.13
N LEU A 116 4.27 -0.08 2.51
CA LEU A 116 4.37 -1.42 3.06
C LEU A 116 5.32 -1.45 4.27
N ILE A 117 4.92 -2.18 5.32
CA ILE A 117 5.81 -2.57 6.41
C ILE A 117 5.69 -4.07 6.69
N GLY A 118 6.79 -4.79 6.58
CA GLY A 118 6.89 -6.16 7.07
C GLY A 118 7.05 -6.16 8.59
N THR A 119 6.19 -6.85 9.32
CA THR A 119 6.27 -6.97 10.78
C THR A 119 6.26 -8.43 11.22
N TYR A 120 7.29 -8.85 11.96
CA TYR A 120 7.43 -10.22 12.48
C TYR A 120 7.41 -10.26 14.02
N ASN A 121 7.11 -11.42 14.59
CA ASN A 121 7.07 -11.67 16.05
C ASN A 121 6.05 -10.84 16.86
N GLY A 122 5.02 -10.28 16.23
CA GLY A 122 3.91 -9.68 16.95
C GLY A 122 2.80 -10.70 17.22
N THR A 123 1.79 -10.27 17.97
CA THR A 123 0.67 -11.11 18.39
C THR A 123 -0.64 -10.47 17.95
N PRO A 124 -1.44 -11.15 17.10
CA PRO A 124 -2.81 -10.77 16.84
C PRO A 124 -3.63 -10.81 18.14
N LEU A 125 -4.25 -9.69 18.49
CA LEU A 125 -5.14 -9.56 19.62
C LEU A 125 -6.57 -9.87 19.16
N GLY A 126 -7.03 -11.09 19.42
CA GLY A 126 -8.34 -11.58 18.95
C GLY A 126 -9.58 -10.86 19.50
N GLY A 127 -9.42 -9.89 20.41
CA GLY A 127 -10.55 -9.12 20.97
C GLY A 127 -11.06 -8.00 20.05
N ASN A 128 -10.24 -7.54 19.11
CA ASN A 128 -10.52 -6.37 18.25
C ASN A 128 -9.82 -6.45 16.88
N ASN A 129 -9.28 -7.62 16.50
CA ASN A 129 -8.47 -7.81 15.31
C ASN A 129 -7.28 -6.84 15.20
N THR A 130 -6.76 -6.30 16.29
CA THR A 130 -5.53 -5.47 16.22
C THR A 130 -4.30 -6.32 16.41
N TYR A 131 -3.16 -5.83 15.95
CA TYR A 131 -1.87 -6.47 16.17
C TYR A 131 -1.04 -5.70 17.19
N SER A 132 -0.32 -6.42 18.06
CA SER A 132 0.52 -5.80 19.09
C SER A 132 1.85 -6.50 19.24
N GLY A 133 2.89 -5.70 19.48
CA GLY A 133 4.26 -6.18 19.48
C GLY A 133 4.76 -6.40 18.05
N GLY A 134 5.93 -7.03 17.96
CA GLY A 134 6.63 -7.27 16.71
C GLY A 134 7.71 -6.23 16.40
N TYR A 135 8.55 -6.58 15.44
CA TYR A 135 9.63 -5.74 14.92
C TYR A 135 9.32 -5.48 13.46
N ALA A 136 9.40 -4.20 13.05
CA ALA A 136 9.40 -3.87 11.63
C ALA A 136 10.70 -4.40 11.03
N SER A 137 10.62 -5.32 10.09
CA SER A 137 11.78 -5.82 9.34
C SER A 137 12.11 -4.93 8.15
N HIS A 138 11.09 -4.25 7.59
CA HIS A 138 11.24 -3.52 6.35
C HIS A 138 10.20 -2.41 6.22
N VAL A 139 10.57 -1.27 5.65
CA VAL A 139 9.68 -0.16 5.30
C VAL A 139 9.93 0.21 3.85
N GLY A 140 8.90 0.05 3.01
CA GLY A 140 8.99 0.22 1.57
C GLY A 140 7.80 0.96 0.99
N GLN A 141 7.93 1.38 -0.26
CA GLN A 141 6.85 1.93 -1.06
C GLN A 141 6.79 1.24 -2.42
N LEU A 142 5.61 0.74 -2.76
CA LEU A 142 5.35 0.04 -4.01
C LEU A 142 4.60 0.96 -4.95
N PHE A 143 5.01 0.99 -6.21
CA PHE A 143 4.54 1.92 -7.24
C PHE A 143 3.88 1.17 -8.39
N PHE A 144 3.28 1.93 -9.30
CA PHE A 144 2.59 1.40 -10.47
C PHE A 144 3.13 2.02 -11.74
N ASP A 145 3.05 1.28 -12.85
CA ASP A 145 3.42 1.80 -14.16
C ASP A 145 2.67 3.10 -14.49
N GLN A 146 3.38 4.06 -15.08
CA GLN A 146 2.83 5.38 -15.39
C GLN A 146 1.64 5.30 -16.38
N ASP A 147 1.66 4.32 -17.28
CA ASP A 147 0.56 4.09 -18.22
C ASP A 147 -0.71 3.62 -17.48
N LEU A 148 -0.57 2.68 -16.52
CA LEU A 148 -1.69 2.23 -15.68
C LEU A 148 -2.25 3.36 -14.82
N ILE A 149 -1.37 4.17 -14.20
CA ILE A 149 -1.79 5.35 -13.44
C ILE A 149 -2.62 6.29 -14.33
N SER A 150 -2.15 6.56 -15.55
CA SER A 150 -2.83 7.46 -16.49
C SER A 150 -4.20 6.93 -16.90
N GLU A 151 -4.36 5.61 -17.06
CA GLU A 151 -5.66 4.99 -17.35
C GLU A 151 -6.63 5.11 -16.18
N VAL A 152 -6.18 4.84 -14.95
CA VAL A 152 -7.02 4.94 -13.75
C VAL A 152 -7.44 6.38 -13.48
N GLU A 153 -6.52 7.35 -13.60
CA GLU A 153 -6.78 8.79 -13.41
C GLU A 153 -7.88 9.32 -14.34
N ALA A 154 -8.09 8.70 -15.51
CA ALA A 154 -9.15 9.07 -16.45
C ALA A 154 -10.56 8.60 -16.02
N THR A 155 -10.67 7.78 -14.97
CA THR A 155 -11.93 7.19 -14.49
C THR A 155 -12.49 7.91 -13.26
N ALA A 156 -13.79 7.79 -13.03
CA ALA A 156 -14.38 8.27 -11.78
C ALA A 156 -14.09 7.27 -10.63
N PRO A 157 -13.83 7.72 -9.39
CA PRO A 157 -13.81 9.12 -8.95
C PRO A 157 -12.44 9.82 -9.11
N TYR A 158 -11.40 9.14 -9.57
CA TYR A 158 -10.03 9.69 -9.73
C TYR A 158 -10.00 10.99 -10.55
N SER A 159 -10.78 11.05 -11.62
CA SER A 159 -10.92 12.22 -12.49
C SER A 159 -11.52 13.46 -11.79
N THR A 160 -11.99 13.32 -10.54
CA THR A 160 -12.47 14.43 -9.70
C THR A 160 -11.39 15.01 -8.79
N ASN A 161 -10.25 14.34 -8.68
CA ASN A 161 -9.11 14.82 -7.91
C ASN A 161 -8.52 16.06 -8.57
N THR A 162 -8.42 17.15 -7.81
CA THR A 162 -7.92 18.45 -8.29
C THR A 162 -6.50 18.74 -7.83
N GLN A 163 -5.85 17.78 -7.16
CA GLN A 163 -4.46 17.93 -6.74
C GLN A 163 -3.51 17.92 -7.95
N GLU A 164 -2.28 18.40 -7.75
CA GLU A 164 -1.26 18.35 -8.79
C GLU A 164 -0.68 16.93 -8.86
N LEU A 165 -0.91 16.24 -9.97
CA LEU A 165 -0.35 14.92 -10.23
C LEU A 165 1.17 15.02 -10.44
N THR A 166 1.92 14.28 -9.63
CA THR A 166 3.37 14.08 -9.80
C THR A 166 3.59 12.79 -10.56
N THR A 167 4.36 12.82 -11.65
CA THR A 167 4.66 11.60 -12.42
C THR A 167 5.72 10.75 -11.73
N ASN A 168 5.81 9.47 -12.09
CA ASN A 168 6.86 8.59 -11.59
C ASN A 168 8.27 9.17 -11.84
N ALA A 169 8.48 9.82 -12.99
CA ALA A 169 9.78 10.41 -13.34
C ALA A 169 10.15 11.63 -12.49
N ASP A 170 9.17 12.25 -11.82
CA ASP A 170 9.35 13.46 -11.01
C ASP A 170 9.32 13.17 -9.49
N ASP A 171 9.02 11.93 -9.06
CA ASP A 171 9.00 11.55 -7.65
C ASP A 171 10.41 11.15 -7.17
N SER A 172 10.95 11.94 -6.23
CA SER A 172 12.27 11.70 -5.65
C SER A 172 12.33 10.47 -4.75
N ILE A 173 11.23 10.11 -4.08
CA ILE A 173 11.14 8.94 -3.21
C ILE A 173 11.11 7.66 -4.05
N LEU A 174 10.40 7.64 -5.17
CA LEU A 174 10.49 6.54 -6.13
C LEU A 174 11.92 6.40 -6.66
N SER A 175 12.59 7.51 -6.95
CA SER A 175 13.99 7.48 -7.38
C SER A 175 14.93 6.90 -6.31
N GLU A 176 14.62 7.10 -5.02
CA GLU A 176 15.35 6.51 -3.89
C GLU A 176 15.01 5.03 -3.69
N GLU A 177 13.73 4.66 -3.82
CA GLU A 177 13.25 3.28 -3.70
C GLU A 177 13.81 2.38 -4.81
N ALA A 178 13.84 2.88 -6.05
CA ALA A 178 14.40 2.17 -7.19
C ALA A 178 15.94 2.16 -7.22
N ALA A 179 16.60 2.64 -6.15
CA ALA A 179 18.04 2.54 -6.02
C ALA A 179 18.47 1.09 -5.74
N GLU A 180 19.76 0.81 -5.89
CA GLU A 180 20.37 -0.49 -5.54
C GLU A 180 19.75 -1.70 -6.28
N ASP A 181 19.35 -1.49 -7.55
CA ASP A 181 18.78 -2.50 -8.46
C ASP A 181 17.46 -3.15 -7.97
N PHE A 182 16.72 -2.49 -7.07
CA PHE A 182 15.35 -2.87 -6.75
C PHE A 182 14.36 -2.26 -7.75
N ASP A 183 13.37 -3.06 -8.15
CA ASP A 183 12.28 -2.65 -9.02
C ASP A 183 11.00 -2.58 -8.16
N PRO A 184 10.56 -1.38 -7.71
CA PRO A 184 9.44 -1.24 -6.79
C PRO A 184 8.08 -1.21 -7.50
N PHE A 185 8.01 -1.58 -8.78
CA PHE A 185 6.78 -1.56 -9.55
C PHE A 185 6.00 -2.87 -9.42
N PHE A 186 4.71 -2.76 -9.14
CA PHE A 186 3.80 -3.89 -9.26
C PHE A 186 3.72 -4.36 -10.71
N GLU A 187 3.89 -5.67 -10.92
CA GLU A 187 3.39 -6.33 -12.11
C GLU A 187 1.86 -6.42 -12.03
N TYR A 188 1.17 -6.39 -13.16
CA TYR A 188 -0.30 -6.41 -13.16
C TYR A 188 -0.96 -7.00 -14.39
N VAL A 189 -2.22 -7.37 -14.23
CA VAL A 189 -3.17 -7.68 -15.32
C VAL A 189 -4.53 -7.03 -15.04
N LEU A 190 -5.22 -6.64 -16.10
CA LEU A 190 -6.62 -6.22 -16.00
C LEU A 190 -7.53 -7.45 -15.88
N LEU A 191 -8.54 -7.37 -15.02
CA LEU A 191 -9.53 -8.44 -14.84
C LEU A 191 -10.63 -8.43 -15.91
N GLY A 192 -10.66 -7.41 -16.76
CA GLY A 192 -11.55 -7.28 -17.90
C GLY A 192 -10.93 -6.48 -19.03
N ASP A 193 -11.78 -5.80 -19.80
CA ASP A 193 -11.36 -5.03 -20.98
C ASP A 193 -10.80 -3.64 -20.60
N THR A 194 -11.13 -3.15 -19.40
CA THR A 194 -10.74 -1.83 -18.91
C THR A 194 -10.31 -1.88 -17.44
N VAL A 195 -9.59 -0.85 -16.97
CA VAL A 195 -9.23 -0.72 -15.55
C VAL A 195 -10.45 -0.74 -14.62
N SER A 196 -11.62 -0.29 -15.07
CA SER A 196 -12.85 -0.33 -14.26
C SER A 196 -13.38 -1.73 -13.95
N ASP A 197 -12.91 -2.75 -14.67
CA ASP A 197 -13.24 -4.15 -14.40
C ASP A 197 -12.38 -4.75 -13.25
N GLY A 198 -11.36 -4.00 -12.80
CA GLY A 198 -10.46 -4.35 -11.71
C GLY A 198 -9.04 -4.69 -12.18
N VAL A 199 -8.10 -4.59 -11.26
CA VAL A 199 -6.67 -4.86 -11.48
C VAL A 199 -6.21 -5.93 -10.49
N LEU A 200 -5.54 -6.97 -11.00
CA LEU A 200 -4.73 -7.87 -10.19
C LEU A 200 -3.28 -7.43 -10.30
N ALA A 201 -2.65 -7.12 -9.17
CA ALA A 201 -1.27 -6.68 -9.08
C ALA A 201 -0.46 -7.62 -8.17
N TRP A 202 0.79 -7.87 -8.51
CA TRP A 202 1.68 -8.69 -7.70
C TRP A 202 3.13 -8.20 -7.73
N ILE A 203 3.87 -8.50 -6.68
CA ILE A 203 5.31 -8.23 -6.61
C ILE A 203 5.99 -9.21 -5.64
N SER A 204 7.26 -9.52 -5.89
CA SER A 204 8.13 -10.23 -4.95
C SER A 204 9.14 -9.25 -4.34
N VAL A 205 9.16 -9.18 -3.02
CA VAL A 205 10.01 -8.28 -2.23
C VAL A 205 11.04 -9.11 -1.48
N GLY A 206 12.32 -8.75 -1.64
CA GLY A 206 13.43 -9.38 -0.93
C GLY A 206 13.82 -8.62 0.34
N VAL A 207 13.67 -9.25 1.51
CA VAL A 207 14.02 -8.73 2.84
C VAL A 207 15.19 -9.51 3.47
N ASP A 208 15.96 -8.87 4.35
CA ASP A 208 17.09 -9.46 5.12
C ASP A 208 16.64 -10.01 6.50
#